data_AF-A0ABD5PD30-F1
#
_entry.id   AF-A0ABD5PD30-F1
#
_cell.length_a   1.000
_cell.length_b   1.000
_cell.length_c   1.000
_cell.angle_alpha   90.00
_cell.angle_beta   90.00
_cell.angle_gamma   90.00
#
_symmetry.space_group_name_H-M   'P 1'
#
loop_
_entity.id
_entity.type
_entity.pdbx_description
1 polymer ?
#
loop_
_entity_poly.entity_id
_entity_poly.type
_entity_poly.pdbx_seq_one_letter_code
_entity_poly.pdbx_strand_id
1 'polypeptide(L)'
;MILSDADLLGRLEAGDLVVEPLDDPEMQVQPASIDVRLGREFLEFQRANIPCIHPNSEQEVGEYVTETVVEEGNEFILHPGDFVLGTTKERVEIPPDLVAQVEGRSSLGRLAVVVHATAGFVDPGYRGQITLELSNLGTAPVALTPGMRVSQLVFTELKTPAARPYGSERGSKYQDQRGPQASRIRGDPEFERGRGQEADGAGVDADTDTDSGPEP
;
A
#
# COMPACT_ATOMS: atom_id res chain seq x y z
N MET A 1 -15.89 -16.47 9.27
CA MET A 1 -16.51 -15.92 10.50
C MET A 1 -15.54 -14.88 11.08
N ILE A 2 -15.99 -13.83 11.76
CA ILE A 2 -15.08 -12.85 12.38
C ILE A 2 -14.50 -13.46 13.66
N LEU A 3 -13.19 -13.32 13.87
CA LEU A 3 -12.49 -13.84 15.05
C LEU A 3 -12.71 -12.91 16.25
N SER A 4 -13.03 -13.50 17.41
CA SER A 4 -13.08 -12.77 18.69
C SER A 4 -11.68 -12.50 19.25
N ASP A 5 -11.57 -11.65 20.26
CA ASP A 5 -10.34 -11.45 21.04
C ASP A 5 -9.72 -12.78 21.52
N ALA A 6 -10.52 -13.70 22.07
CA ALA A 6 -10.07 -15.00 22.52
C ALA A 6 -9.51 -15.85 21.37
N ASP A 7 -10.17 -15.84 20.20
CA ASP A 7 -9.69 -16.56 19.02
C ASP A 7 -8.39 -15.94 18.49
N LEU A 8 -8.32 -14.60 18.43
CA LEU A 8 -7.13 -13.86 18.00
C LEU A 8 -5.93 -14.17 18.89
N LEU A 9 -6.11 -14.14 20.21
CA LEU A 9 -5.06 -14.48 21.17
C LEU A 9 -4.59 -15.93 20.99
N GLY A 10 -5.52 -16.88 20.78
CA GLY A 10 -5.17 -18.27 20.52
C GLY A 10 -4.35 -18.46 19.24
N ARG A 11 -4.66 -17.72 18.16
CA ARG A 11 -3.91 -17.75 16.90
C ARG A 11 -2.53 -17.11 17.03
N LEU A 12 -2.42 -16.00 17.74
CA LEU A 12 -1.15 -15.34 18.04
C LEU A 12 -0.25 -16.24 18.89
N GLU A 13 -0.80 -16.91 19.91
CA GLU A 13 -0.05 -17.86 20.76
C GLU A 13 0.40 -19.10 19.99
N ALA A 14 -0.44 -19.61 19.07
CA ALA A 14 -0.07 -20.71 18.18
C ALA A 14 1.01 -20.31 17.14
N GLY A 15 1.17 -19.01 16.89
CA GLY A 15 2.18 -18.44 16.00
C GLY A 15 1.86 -18.57 14.50
N ASP A 16 0.63 -18.93 14.14
CA ASP A 16 0.22 -19.00 12.74
C ASP A 16 -0.35 -17.68 12.21
N LEU A 17 -0.92 -16.85 13.09
CA LEU A 17 -1.13 -15.43 12.88
C LEU A 17 0.00 -14.65 13.55
N VAL A 18 0.63 -13.74 12.82
CA VAL A 18 1.70 -12.88 13.36
C VAL A 18 1.28 -11.42 13.23
N VAL A 19 1.45 -10.66 14.31
CA VAL A 19 1.36 -9.20 14.35
C VAL A 19 2.51 -8.72 15.23
N GLU A 20 3.56 -8.15 14.65
CA GLU A 20 4.80 -7.84 15.37
C GLU A 20 5.35 -6.44 15.01
N PRO A 21 5.70 -5.60 16.00
CA PRO A 21 5.62 -5.88 17.44
C PRO A 21 4.20 -5.68 18.00
N LEU A 22 3.75 -6.56 18.89
CA LEU A 22 2.55 -6.35 19.71
C LEU A 22 2.96 -5.87 21.11
N ASP A 23 3.46 -4.63 21.19
CA ASP A 23 4.10 -4.09 22.39
C ASP A 23 3.15 -3.98 23.61
N ASP A 24 1.85 -3.78 23.37
CA ASP A 24 0.84 -3.65 24.43
C ASP A 24 -0.42 -4.46 24.06
N PRO A 25 -0.42 -5.78 24.28
CA PRO A 25 -1.54 -6.65 23.91
C PRO A 25 -2.85 -6.28 24.63
N GLU A 26 -2.78 -5.83 25.89
CA GLU A 26 -3.97 -5.42 26.67
C GLU A 26 -4.65 -4.20 26.04
N MET A 27 -3.89 -3.27 25.47
CA MET A 27 -4.44 -2.11 24.77
C MET A 27 -4.78 -2.39 23.31
N GLN A 28 -4.00 -3.23 22.63
CA GLN A 28 -4.11 -3.43 21.17
C GLN A 28 -5.14 -4.48 20.79
N VAL A 29 -5.31 -5.55 21.57
CA VAL A 29 -6.34 -6.55 21.30
C VAL A 29 -7.70 -5.99 21.73
N GLN A 30 -8.59 -5.84 20.75
CA GLN A 30 -9.97 -5.38 20.92
C GLN A 30 -10.92 -6.58 20.78
N PRO A 31 -12.20 -6.47 21.16
CA PRO A 31 -13.12 -7.61 21.21
C PRO A 31 -13.24 -8.46 19.93
N ALA A 32 -12.93 -7.88 18.76
CA ALA A 32 -12.95 -8.58 17.48
C ALA A 32 -11.94 -7.99 16.47
N SER A 33 -10.89 -7.33 16.96
CA SER A 33 -9.87 -6.70 16.10
C SER A 33 -8.55 -6.52 16.84
N ILE A 34 -7.49 -6.20 16.10
CA ILE A 34 -6.19 -5.80 16.68
C ILE A 34 -5.89 -4.38 16.20
N ASP A 35 -5.81 -3.43 17.13
CA ASP A 35 -5.35 -2.07 16.83
C ASP A 35 -3.87 -2.10 16.44
N VAL A 36 -3.56 -1.56 15.26
CA VAL A 36 -2.20 -1.36 14.74
C VAL A 36 -1.79 0.10 14.83
N ARG A 37 -0.49 0.32 14.97
CA ARG A 37 0.11 1.62 15.22
C ARG A 37 0.69 2.21 13.95
N LEU A 38 0.80 3.54 13.92
CA LEU A 38 1.41 4.26 12.81
C LEU A 38 2.93 4.06 12.81
N GLY A 39 3.49 3.77 11.65
CA GLY A 39 4.93 3.77 11.40
C GLY A 39 5.51 5.19 11.36
N ARG A 40 6.80 5.29 11.04
CA ARG A 40 7.52 6.58 10.98
C ARG A 40 7.73 7.12 9.57
N GLU A 41 7.54 6.26 8.56
CA GLU A 41 7.80 6.56 7.16
C GLU A 41 6.50 6.94 6.45
N PHE A 42 6.57 8.00 5.64
CA PHE A 42 5.48 8.52 4.83
C PHE A 42 5.97 8.77 3.40
N LEU A 43 5.12 8.56 2.41
CA LEU A 43 5.32 9.02 1.03
C LEU A 43 4.32 10.14 0.73
N GLU A 44 4.85 11.32 0.45
CA GLU A 44 4.08 12.52 0.11
C GLU A 44 4.09 12.72 -1.41
N PHE A 45 2.92 12.96 -2.00
CA PHE A 45 2.80 13.19 -3.43
C PHE A 45 3.07 14.64 -3.78
N GLN A 46 4.11 14.89 -4.57
CA GLN A 46 4.44 16.22 -5.06
C GLN A 46 3.48 16.64 -6.17
N ARG A 47 2.81 17.77 -5.99
CA ARG A 47 1.86 18.34 -6.98
C ARG A 47 2.54 19.06 -8.15
N ALA A 48 3.84 19.36 -8.06
CA ALA A 48 4.48 20.27 -8.99
C ALA A 48 5.09 19.52 -10.17
N ASN A 49 4.52 19.74 -11.36
CA ASN A 49 5.10 19.53 -12.70
C ASN A 49 4.64 18.32 -13.52
N ILE A 50 3.51 17.70 -13.21
CA ILE A 50 2.87 16.73 -14.12
C ILE A 50 1.45 17.09 -14.54
N PRO A 51 1.09 16.83 -15.81
CA PRO A 51 -0.28 17.01 -16.28
C PRO A 51 -1.23 15.95 -15.69
N CYS A 52 -0.78 14.71 -15.53
CA CYS A 52 -1.53 13.61 -14.94
C CYS A 52 -0.60 12.44 -14.59
N ILE A 53 -1.12 11.45 -13.86
CA ILE A 53 -0.47 10.15 -13.63
C ILE A 53 -1.03 9.17 -14.65
N HIS A 54 -0.17 8.59 -15.48
CA HIS A 54 -0.54 7.50 -16.38
C HIS A 54 -0.32 6.14 -15.69
N PRO A 55 -1.38 5.32 -15.45
CA PRO A 55 -1.25 4.04 -14.75
C PRO A 55 -0.30 3.03 -15.42
N ASN A 56 -0.01 3.18 -16.71
CA ASN A 56 0.90 2.33 -17.48
C ASN A 56 2.37 2.83 -17.51
N SER A 57 2.67 3.98 -16.88
CA SER A 57 4.00 4.61 -16.84
C SER A 57 4.61 4.51 -15.42
N GLU A 58 5.60 3.63 -15.22
CA GLU A 58 6.24 3.43 -13.89
C GLU A 58 7.21 4.54 -13.49
N GLN A 59 7.89 5.17 -14.47
CA GLN A 59 8.81 6.27 -14.19
C GLN A 59 8.11 7.41 -13.49
N GLU A 60 6.86 7.67 -13.88
CA GLU A 60 6.02 8.67 -13.28
C GLU A 60 5.74 8.39 -11.79
N VAL A 61 5.20 7.22 -11.43
CA VAL A 61 4.69 6.99 -10.06
C VAL A 61 5.75 7.12 -8.97
N GLY A 62 6.99 6.69 -9.22
CA GLY A 62 8.10 6.78 -8.25
C GLY A 62 8.76 8.16 -8.17
N GLU A 63 8.75 8.93 -9.26
CA GLU A 63 9.36 10.27 -9.33
C GLU A 63 8.53 11.35 -8.61
N TYR A 64 7.27 11.06 -8.26
CA TYR A 64 6.35 12.01 -7.61
C TYR A 64 6.17 11.82 -6.12
N VAL A 65 6.85 10.86 -5.51
CA VAL A 65 6.79 10.65 -4.06
C VAL A 65 8.06 11.17 -3.41
N THR A 66 7.89 11.96 -2.36
CA THR A 66 8.98 12.29 -1.43
C THR A 66 8.81 11.46 -0.18
N GLU A 67 9.89 10.81 0.23
CA GLU A 67 9.93 10.09 1.49
C GLU A 67 10.19 11.06 2.63
N THR A 68 9.33 10.97 3.65
CA THR A 68 9.45 11.72 4.89
C THR A 68 9.50 10.74 6.05
N VAL A 69 10.51 10.86 6.89
CA VAL A 69 10.66 10.08 8.12
C VAL A 69 10.44 11.01 9.32
N VAL A 70 9.48 10.66 10.16
CA VAL A 70 9.16 11.40 11.39
C VAL A 70 9.71 10.67 12.59
N GLU A 71 10.64 11.31 13.30
CA GLU A 71 11.24 10.75 14.52
C GLU A 71 10.20 10.55 15.63
N GLU A 72 10.47 9.61 16.53
CA GLU A 72 9.60 9.34 17.67
C GLU A 72 9.47 10.60 18.57
N GLY A 73 8.24 10.91 18.96
CA GLY A 73 7.91 12.13 19.71
C GLY A 73 7.64 13.37 18.85
N ASN A 74 7.86 13.31 17.53
CA ASN A 74 7.44 14.33 16.58
C ASN A 74 6.10 13.98 15.91
N GLU A 75 5.58 14.91 15.11
CA GLU A 75 4.26 14.81 14.49
C GLU A 75 4.36 14.98 12.97
N PHE A 76 3.63 14.15 12.23
CA PHE A 76 3.30 14.39 10.84
C PHE A 76 1.97 15.17 10.79
N ILE A 77 1.95 16.35 10.15
CA ILE A 77 0.73 17.15 10.05
C ILE A 77 0.00 16.82 8.76
N LEU A 78 -1.14 16.15 8.87
CA LEU A 78 -2.01 15.84 7.73
C LEU A 78 -3.02 16.97 7.52
N HIS A 79 -2.79 17.82 6.51
CA HIS A 79 -3.67 18.96 6.22
C HIS A 79 -4.96 18.55 5.50
N PRO A 80 -6.03 19.35 5.61
CA PRO A 80 -7.25 19.14 4.82
C PRO A 80 -6.98 18.99 3.33
N GLY A 81 -7.49 17.90 2.73
CA GLY A 81 -7.30 17.58 1.31
C GLY A 81 -5.97 16.92 0.96
N ASP A 82 -5.12 16.62 1.96
CA ASP A 82 -3.92 15.81 1.74
C ASP A 82 -4.28 14.34 1.55
N PHE A 83 -3.45 13.70 0.72
CA PHE A 83 -3.38 12.25 0.54
C PHE A 83 -1.91 11.86 0.65
N VAL A 84 -1.58 10.98 1.58
CA VAL A 84 -0.21 10.47 1.80
C VAL A 84 -0.24 8.97 1.99
N LEU A 85 0.84 8.28 1.64
CA LEU A 85 1.00 6.88 2.02
C LEU A 85 1.74 6.82 3.35
N GLY A 86 1.11 6.24 4.37
CA GLY A 86 1.77 5.85 5.61
C GLY A 86 2.00 4.35 5.64
N THR A 87 2.47 3.84 6.77
CA THR A 87 2.59 2.40 7.00
C THR A 87 2.23 2.04 8.43
N THR A 88 1.89 0.77 8.69
CA THR A 88 1.79 0.26 10.05
C THR A 88 3.18 0.10 10.67
N LYS A 89 3.30 0.31 11.98
CA LYS A 89 4.50 -0.06 12.74
C LYS A 89 4.67 -1.58 12.67
N GLU A 90 3.56 -2.30 12.87
CA GLU A 90 3.51 -3.73 12.89
C GLU A 90 3.66 -4.32 11.49
N ARG A 91 4.50 -5.35 11.40
CA ARG A 91 4.49 -6.35 10.35
C ARG A 91 3.46 -7.42 10.70
N VAL A 92 2.69 -7.84 9.72
CA VAL A 92 1.71 -8.93 9.87
C VAL A 92 2.08 -10.11 9.00
N GLU A 93 1.71 -11.32 9.43
CA GLU A 93 1.68 -12.51 8.59
C GLU A 93 0.30 -13.16 8.69
N ILE A 94 -0.42 -13.20 7.57
CA ILE A 94 -1.78 -13.74 7.50
C ILE A 94 -1.71 -15.21 7.06
N PRO A 95 -2.25 -16.15 7.84
CA PRO A 95 -2.25 -17.56 7.43
C PRO A 95 -3.21 -17.79 6.25
N PRO A 96 -3.05 -18.89 5.48
CA PRO A 96 -3.82 -19.14 4.26
C PRO A 96 -5.33 -19.28 4.44
N ASP A 97 -5.80 -19.50 5.67
CA ASP A 97 -7.19 -19.69 6.05
C ASP A 97 -7.86 -18.41 6.60
N LEU A 98 -7.12 -17.31 6.74
CA LEU A 98 -7.63 -16.03 7.19
C LEU A 98 -7.49 -14.96 6.11
N VAL A 99 -8.37 -13.97 6.18
CA VAL A 99 -8.19 -12.64 5.57
C VAL A 99 -8.24 -11.60 6.68
N ALA A 100 -7.50 -10.51 6.53
CA ALA A 100 -7.64 -9.34 7.40
C ALA A 100 -8.20 -8.14 6.63
N GLN A 101 -8.96 -7.29 7.32
CA GLN A 101 -9.44 -6.01 6.83
C GLN A 101 -8.85 -4.89 7.67
N VAL A 102 -8.22 -3.92 7.00
CA VAL A 102 -7.78 -2.66 7.58
C VAL A 102 -9.00 -1.77 7.73
N GLU A 103 -9.30 -1.37 8.96
CA GLU A 103 -10.44 -0.52 9.27
C GLU A 103 -10.00 0.70 10.07
N GLY A 104 -10.62 1.84 9.80
CA GLY A 104 -10.39 3.05 10.58
C GLY A 104 -10.81 2.89 12.04
N ARG A 105 -10.13 3.59 12.95
CA ARG A 105 -10.62 3.73 14.33
C ARG A 105 -11.68 4.84 14.36
N SER A 106 -12.81 4.59 15.04
CA SER A 106 -13.91 5.57 15.10
C SER A 106 -13.46 6.95 15.59
N SER A 107 -12.50 7.00 16.52
CA SER A 107 -11.92 8.26 17.02
C SER A 107 -11.25 9.09 15.93
N LEU A 108 -10.52 8.46 15.00
CA LEU A 108 -9.90 9.15 13.85
C LEU A 108 -10.93 9.48 12.76
N GLY A 109 -11.88 8.57 12.51
CA GLY A 109 -12.98 8.83 11.59
C GLY A 109 -13.82 10.05 11.99
N ARG A 110 -13.97 10.33 13.30
CA ARG A 110 -14.64 11.54 13.82
C ARG A 110 -13.83 12.83 13.61
N LEU A 111 -12.55 12.73 13.27
CA LEU A 111 -11.71 13.84 12.80
C LEU A 111 -11.66 13.90 11.27
N ALA A 112 -12.48 13.09 10.58
CA ALA A 112 -12.49 12.93 9.13
C ALA A 112 -11.15 12.44 8.55
N VAL A 113 -10.38 11.68 9.34
CA VAL A 113 -9.19 10.95 8.87
C VAL A 113 -9.61 9.58 8.34
N VAL A 114 -9.27 9.33 7.09
CA VAL A 114 -9.44 8.06 6.39
C VAL A 114 -8.10 7.34 6.38
N VAL A 115 -8.09 6.03 6.67
CA VAL A 115 -6.85 5.21 6.77
C VAL A 115 -6.61 4.30 5.57
N HIS A 116 -7.66 4.03 4.81
CA HIS A 116 -7.59 3.44 3.49
C HIS A 116 -8.75 4.02 2.67
N ALA A 117 -8.54 4.30 1.38
CA ALA A 117 -9.59 4.79 0.49
C ALA A 117 -10.32 3.65 -0.20
N THR A 118 -9.59 2.61 -0.64
CA THR A 118 -10.19 1.51 -1.41
C THR A 118 -9.60 0.13 -1.11
N ALA A 119 -8.35 0.05 -0.67
CA ALA A 119 -7.60 -1.20 -0.57
C ALA A 119 -7.37 -1.65 0.89
N GLY A 120 -8.44 -1.83 1.66
CA GLY A 120 -8.35 -2.32 3.05
C GLY A 120 -8.19 -3.84 3.17
N PHE A 121 -8.11 -4.59 2.08
CA PHE A 121 -8.15 -6.06 2.10
C PHE A 121 -6.73 -6.65 2.11
N VAL A 122 -6.39 -7.38 3.18
CA VAL A 122 -5.09 -8.02 3.37
C VAL A 122 -5.24 -9.52 3.11
N ASP A 123 -4.67 -9.97 1.99
CA ASP A 123 -4.87 -11.32 1.47
C ASP A 123 -4.34 -12.44 2.39
N PRO A 124 -4.95 -13.65 2.33
CA PRO A 124 -4.36 -14.85 2.92
C PRO A 124 -2.95 -15.10 2.38
N GLY A 125 -1.99 -15.34 3.26
CA GLY A 125 -0.57 -15.51 2.93
C GLY A 125 0.25 -14.22 2.83
N TYR A 126 -0.38 -13.05 2.97
CA TYR A 126 0.35 -11.78 3.00
C TYR A 126 1.30 -11.70 4.19
N ARG A 127 2.48 -11.12 3.96
CA ARG A 127 3.52 -10.85 4.95
C ARG A 127 4.10 -9.47 4.71
N GLY A 128 4.17 -8.62 5.73
CA GLY A 128 4.76 -7.28 5.59
C GLY A 128 4.11 -6.23 6.48
N GLN A 129 4.63 -5.00 6.43
CA GLN A 129 3.95 -3.84 6.99
C GLN A 129 2.89 -3.34 5.99
N ILE A 130 1.73 -2.93 6.48
CA ILE A 130 0.62 -2.55 5.63
C ILE A 130 0.77 -1.07 5.26
N THR A 131 0.78 -0.77 3.95
CA THR A 131 0.68 0.61 3.46
C THR A 131 -0.72 1.17 3.78
N LEU A 132 -0.78 2.35 4.38
CA LEU A 132 -2.02 3.06 4.71
C LEU A 132 -2.23 4.22 3.72
N GLU A 133 -3.44 4.39 3.23
CA GLU A 133 -3.82 5.50 2.33
C GLU A 133 -4.46 6.60 3.19
N LEU A 134 -3.62 7.42 3.81
CA LEU A 134 -4.05 8.41 4.81
C LEU A 134 -4.58 9.66 4.11
N SER A 135 -5.82 10.06 4.43
CA SER A 135 -6.43 11.28 3.90
C SER A 135 -7.16 12.05 4.97
N ASN A 136 -7.11 13.37 4.92
CA ASN A 136 -7.90 14.25 5.79
C ASN A 136 -9.01 14.90 4.99
N LEU A 137 -10.24 14.41 5.19
CA LEU A 137 -11.47 14.94 4.59
C LEU A 137 -12.13 16.03 5.45
N GLY A 138 -11.50 16.40 6.56
CA GLY A 138 -11.96 17.43 7.49
C GLY A 138 -11.59 18.84 7.03
N THR A 139 -11.76 19.79 7.95
CA THR A 139 -11.48 21.22 7.70
C THR A 139 -10.32 21.76 8.54
N ALA A 140 -9.76 20.95 9.44
CA ALA A 140 -8.62 21.30 10.28
C ALA A 140 -7.48 20.30 10.09
N PRO A 141 -6.21 20.74 10.18
CA PRO A 141 -5.07 19.82 10.20
C PRO A 141 -5.14 18.84 11.36
N VAL A 142 -4.67 17.62 11.15
CA VAL A 142 -4.60 16.57 12.18
C VAL A 142 -3.14 16.17 12.35
N ALA A 143 -2.63 16.27 13.57
CA ALA A 143 -1.31 15.77 13.92
C ALA A 143 -1.34 14.26 14.12
N LEU A 144 -0.47 13.55 13.41
CA LEU A 144 -0.30 12.10 13.49
C LEU A 144 1.08 11.80 14.08
N THR A 145 1.10 11.12 15.22
CA THR A 145 2.34 10.78 15.91
C THR A 145 2.71 9.32 15.62
N PRO A 146 3.92 9.02 15.12
CA PRO A 146 4.41 7.65 15.02
C PRO A 146 4.23 6.89 16.34
N GLY A 147 3.76 5.64 16.26
CA GLY A 147 3.45 4.80 17.42
C GLY A 147 2.02 4.95 17.98
N MET A 148 1.24 5.97 17.57
CA MET A 148 -0.17 6.05 17.93
C MET A 148 -0.98 4.92 17.25
N ARG A 149 -2.04 4.42 17.91
CA ARG A 149 -2.99 3.49 17.27
C ARG A 149 -3.73 4.21 16.14
N VAL A 150 -3.53 3.78 14.90
CA VAL A 150 -4.05 4.46 13.70
C VAL A 150 -5.19 3.70 13.04
N SER A 151 -5.11 2.38 13.04
CA SER A 151 -6.07 1.51 12.35
C SER A 151 -6.32 0.29 13.23
N GLN A 152 -7.33 -0.49 12.85
CA GLN A 152 -7.58 -1.81 13.43
C GLN A 152 -7.64 -2.86 12.32
N LEU A 153 -7.24 -4.09 12.64
CA LEU A 153 -7.33 -5.24 11.75
C LEU A 153 -8.46 -6.15 12.22
N VAL A 154 -9.43 -6.40 11.34
CA VAL A 154 -10.51 -7.36 11.57
C VAL A 154 -10.19 -8.64 10.80
N PHE A 155 -10.15 -9.77 11.48
CA PHE A 155 -9.79 -11.05 10.86
C PHE A 155 -11.04 -11.88 10.61
N THR A 156 -11.13 -12.45 9.41
CA THR A 156 -12.23 -13.33 9.02
C THR A 156 -11.69 -14.66 8.52
N GLU A 157 -12.22 -15.74 9.06
CA GLU A 157 -11.95 -17.09 8.59
C GLU A 157 -12.58 -17.35 7.22
N LEU A 158 -11.78 -17.90 6.30
CA LEU A 158 -12.22 -18.39 5.01
C LEU A 158 -12.92 -19.74 5.17
N LYS A 159 -13.94 -19.98 4.34
CA LYS A 159 -14.60 -21.30 4.29
C LYS A 159 -13.63 -22.44 3.95
N THR A 160 -12.59 -22.14 3.17
CA THR A 160 -11.56 -23.09 2.76
C THR A 160 -10.26 -22.32 2.57
N PRO A 161 -9.11 -22.82 3.04
CA PRO A 161 -7.83 -22.13 2.88
C PRO A 161 -7.54 -21.81 1.41
N ALA A 162 -6.89 -20.67 1.17
CA ALA A 162 -6.49 -20.26 -0.17
C ALA A 162 -5.50 -21.26 -0.77
N ALA A 163 -5.89 -21.90 -1.88
CA ALA A 163 -5.03 -22.86 -2.59
C ALA A 163 -3.77 -22.20 -3.22
N ARG A 164 -3.84 -20.90 -3.48
CA ARG A 164 -2.72 -20.07 -3.95
C ARG A 164 -2.72 -18.78 -3.12
N PRO A 165 -2.07 -18.74 -1.95
CA PRO A 165 -2.00 -17.55 -1.11
C PRO A 165 -1.18 -16.42 -1.76
N TYR A 166 -1.25 -15.22 -1.19
CA TYR A 166 -0.39 -14.10 -1.56
C TYR A 166 1.09 -14.45 -1.43
N GLY A 167 1.94 -13.90 -2.31
CA GLY A 167 3.39 -14.16 -2.34
C GLY A 167 3.80 -15.51 -2.95
N SER A 168 2.86 -16.38 -3.31
CA SER A 168 3.13 -17.60 -4.08
C SER A 168 3.35 -17.29 -5.57
N GLU A 169 3.18 -18.27 -6.47
CA GLU A 169 3.28 -18.15 -7.93
C GLU A 169 2.18 -17.27 -8.58
N ARG A 170 1.66 -16.28 -7.86
CA ARG A 170 0.64 -15.32 -8.32
C ARG A 170 1.20 -14.05 -8.95
N GLY A 171 2.50 -13.77 -8.80
CA GLY A 171 3.05 -12.47 -9.18
C GLY A 171 2.67 -11.35 -8.21
N SER A 172 2.49 -11.69 -6.92
CA SER A 172 2.17 -10.73 -5.87
C SER A 172 3.25 -9.64 -5.75
N LYS A 173 2.81 -8.38 -5.74
CA LYS A 173 3.69 -7.22 -5.89
C LYS A 173 4.32 -6.71 -4.60
N TYR A 174 3.69 -6.98 -3.46
CA TYR A 174 3.96 -6.28 -2.19
C TYR A 174 4.32 -7.23 -1.03
N GLN A 175 4.75 -8.46 -1.35
CA GLN A 175 5.15 -9.43 -0.32
C GLN A 175 6.44 -8.99 0.36
N ASP A 176 6.50 -9.19 1.68
CA ASP A 176 7.60 -8.83 2.58
C ASP A 176 7.96 -7.33 2.54
N GLN A 177 7.01 -6.47 2.16
CA GLN A 177 7.25 -5.04 2.10
C GLN A 177 7.51 -4.44 3.49
N ARG A 178 8.34 -3.39 3.48
CA ARG A 178 8.66 -2.54 4.63
C ARG A 178 8.40 -1.10 4.23
N GLY A 179 7.97 -0.30 5.19
CA GLY A 179 7.58 1.08 4.93
C GLY A 179 6.31 1.16 4.07
N PRO A 180 5.87 2.38 3.75
CA PRO A 180 4.93 2.61 2.66
C PRO A 180 5.60 2.25 1.32
N GLN A 181 4.84 1.64 0.41
CA GLN A 181 5.30 1.38 -0.96
C GLN A 181 4.44 2.15 -1.96
N ALA A 182 5.11 2.82 -2.90
CA ALA A 182 4.44 3.40 -4.06
C ALA A 182 3.78 2.31 -4.94
N SER A 183 2.81 2.70 -5.74
CA SER A 183 2.06 1.77 -6.58
C SER A 183 2.96 1.10 -7.63
N ARG A 184 2.84 -0.25 -7.73
CA ARG A 184 3.46 -1.10 -8.75
C ARG A 184 2.43 -1.54 -9.80
N ILE A 185 1.43 -0.70 -10.07
CA ILE A 185 0.30 -1.02 -10.96
C ILE A 185 0.73 -1.49 -12.36
N ARG A 186 1.83 -0.96 -12.93
CA ARG A 186 2.36 -1.40 -14.23
C ARG A 186 2.70 -2.89 -14.31
N GLY A 187 3.04 -3.53 -13.18
CA GLY A 187 3.24 -4.97 -13.12
C GLY A 187 1.95 -5.80 -13.27
N ASP A 188 0.78 -5.18 -13.48
CA ASP A 188 -0.44 -5.94 -13.79
C ASP A 188 -0.42 -6.47 -15.23
N PRO A 189 -0.94 -7.68 -15.48
CA PRO A 189 -0.88 -8.32 -16.80
C PRO A 189 -1.48 -7.50 -17.95
N GLU A 190 -2.48 -6.64 -17.69
CA GLU A 190 -3.08 -5.75 -18.67
C GLU A 190 -2.13 -4.63 -19.15
N PHE A 191 -1.16 -4.23 -18.33
CA PHE A 191 -0.18 -3.19 -18.65
C PHE A 191 1.14 -3.76 -19.19
N GLU A 192 1.44 -5.03 -18.96
CA GLU A 192 2.65 -5.68 -19.50
C GLU A 192 2.61 -5.93 -21.02
N ARG A 193 1.41 -6.08 -21.61
CA ARG A 193 1.22 -6.48 -23.02
C ARG A 193 1.56 -5.41 -24.08
N GLY A 194 1.88 -4.18 -23.67
CA GLY A 194 2.29 -3.10 -24.58
C GLY A 194 3.68 -3.30 -25.23
N ARG A 195 4.49 -4.25 -24.75
CA ARG A 195 5.89 -4.45 -25.21
C ARG A 195 6.05 -4.88 -26.68
N GLY A 196 4.98 -5.30 -27.36
CA GLY A 196 5.10 -6.03 -28.65
C GLY A 196 4.72 -5.28 -29.93
N GLN A 197 4.26 -4.02 -29.88
CA GLN A 197 3.77 -3.33 -31.09
C GLN A 197 4.50 -2.05 -31.48
N GLU A 198 5.40 -1.51 -30.65
CA GLU A 198 6.16 -0.30 -30.98
C GLU A 198 7.55 -0.58 -31.58
N ALA A 199 8.00 -1.84 -31.61
CA ALA A 199 9.33 -2.21 -32.12
C ALA A 199 9.40 -2.56 -33.61
N ASP A 200 8.27 -2.70 -34.32
CA ASP A 200 8.22 -3.17 -35.73
C ASP A 200 7.84 -2.09 -36.76
N GLY A 201 7.86 -0.80 -36.39
CA GLY A 201 7.39 0.29 -37.27
C GLY A 201 8.46 1.22 -37.87
N ALA A 202 9.71 1.16 -37.41
CA ALA A 202 10.75 2.11 -37.84
C ALA A 202 11.90 1.37 -38.54
N GLY A 203 11.63 0.87 -39.75
CA GLY A 203 12.63 0.20 -40.57
C GLY A 203 12.17 0.08 -42.01
N VAL A 204 12.10 1.21 -42.73
CA VAL A 204 12.21 1.22 -44.20
C VAL A 204 13.07 2.43 -44.61
N ASP A 205 14.35 2.14 -44.76
CA ASP A 205 15.26 2.55 -45.83
C ASP A 205 15.24 4.02 -46.29
N ALA A 206 16.17 4.79 -45.72
CA ALA A 206 16.77 5.93 -46.39
C ALA A 206 18.13 5.49 -46.95
N ASP A 207 18.17 5.12 -48.23
CA ASP A 207 19.38 5.22 -49.04
C ASP A 207 19.04 5.09 -50.54
N THR A 208 19.16 6.20 -51.27
CA THR A 208 20.00 6.30 -52.48
C THR A 208 20.03 7.76 -52.93
N ASP A 209 21.18 8.39 -52.66
CA ASP A 209 21.75 9.48 -53.45
C ASP A 209 21.81 9.10 -54.94
N THR A 210 21.33 9.97 -55.82
CA THR A 210 22.04 10.27 -57.08
C THR A 210 21.81 11.73 -57.47
N ASP A 211 22.82 12.51 -57.14
CA ASP A 211 23.22 13.77 -57.77
C ASP A 211 23.31 13.64 -59.30
N SER A 212 22.62 14.53 -60.01
CA SER A 212 22.94 14.89 -61.40
C SER A 212 22.48 16.33 -61.64
N GLY A 213 23.47 17.23 -61.63
CA GLY A 213 23.29 18.67 -61.84
C GLY A 213 22.80 19.06 -63.25
N PRO A 214 22.44 20.34 -63.44
CA PRO A 214 21.91 20.82 -64.70
C PRO A 214 22.99 21.52 -65.55
N GLU A 215 23.04 21.22 -66.84
CA GLU A 215 23.62 22.08 -67.89
C GLU A 215 22.92 21.79 -69.23
N PRO A 216 22.93 22.72 -70.20
CA PRO A 216 22.41 24.08 -70.18
C PRO A 216 21.15 24.28 -71.04
#